data_AF-A0A7S0K9V6-F1
#
_entry.id   AF-A0A7S0K9V6-F1
#
_cell.length_a   1.000
_cell.length_b   1.000
_cell.length_c   1.000
_cell.angle_alpha   90.00
_cell.angle_beta   90.00
_cell.angle_gamma   90.00
#
_symmetry.space_group_name_H-M   'P 1'
#
loop_
_entity.id
_entity.type
_entity.pdbx_description
1 polymer ?
#
loop_
_entity_poly.entity_id
_entity_poly.type
_entity_poly.pdbx_seq_one_letter_code
_entity_poly.pdbx_strand_id
1 'polypeptide(L)'
;GDALRDDFDTPAALQALSELVKSTNLYLNASSSHVSYLLQSVASFVTEIFRVFGLCRTVAPAIGFDNSTSSLSLNNESSEDDGVGEEGLAALLDALVNFRSNVRAAKDANKENTSDKDRMNIVLSECDKFRDDILPELGIRLEDKPDGSIWKLCDPEELRQERELKEQEAARKLAEKEAMKEQARLKELMNRMPPMEFMKQITLDDKDNDGSSKKKKYDSESFDESTGLPTKLSNGEELNKNQKKKAMKEYSGQKKKYEKYLKSLEN
;
A
#
# COMPACT_ATOMS: atom_id res chain seq x y z
N GLY A 1 -9.42 37.58 45.38
CA GLY A 1 -8.52 37.27 46.51
C GLY A 1 -9.28 36.88 47.76
N ASP A 2 -10.45 37.51 47.99
CA ASP A 2 -11.19 37.36 49.24
C ASP A 2 -11.77 35.95 49.45
N ALA A 3 -12.25 35.29 48.39
CA ALA A 3 -12.76 33.91 48.47
C ALA A 3 -11.71 32.86 48.91
N LEU A 4 -10.44 33.03 48.56
CA LEU A 4 -9.37 32.12 49.00
C LEU A 4 -8.91 32.39 50.44
N ARG A 5 -9.25 33.56 50.99
CA ARG A 5 -8.95 33.95 52.38
C ARG A 5 -10.10 33.62 53.34
N ASP A 6 -11.28 33.33 52.80
CA ASP A 6 -12.47 32.89 53.53
C ASP A 6 -12.59 31.37 53.46
N ASP A 7 -11.97 30.69 54.43
CA ASP A 7 -12.01 29.22 54.62
C ASP A 7 -11.71 28.35 53.37
N PHE A 8 -10.89 28.85 52.44
CA PHE A 8 -10.61 28.19 51.17
C PHE A 8 -11.90 27.83 50.39
N ASP A 9 -12.83 28.77 50.24
CA ASP A 9 -14.03 28.62 49.42
C ASP A 9 -13.68 28.43 47.93
N THR A 10 -13.42 27.17 47.57
CA THR A 10 -13.07 26.76 46.20
C THR A 10 -14.23 26.98 45.22
N PRO A 11 -15.52 26.73 45.55
CA PRO A 11 -16.63 27.11 44.67
C PRO A 11 -16.67 28.59 44.31
N ALA A 12 -16.57 29.50 45.30
CA ALA A 12 -16.60 30.93 45.04
C ALA A 12 -15.37 31.40 44.25
N ALA A 13 -14.19 30.85 44.55
CA ALA A 13 -12.97 31.12 43.79
C ALA A 13 -13.11 30.68 42.31
N LEU A 14 -13.68 29.52 42.03
CA LEU A 14 -13.93 29.03 40.67
C LEU A 14 -14.99 29.86 39.94
N GLN A 15 -16.03 30.33 40.62
CA GLN A 15 -17.02 31.25 40.04
C GLN A 15 -16.36 32.58 39.61
N ALA A 16 -15.52 33.16 40.47
CA ALA A 16 -14.79 34.38 40.14
C ALA A 16 -13.81 34.19 38.97
N LEU A 17 -13.13 33.03 38.88
CA LEU A 17 -12.30 32.69 37.73
C LEU A 17 -13.14 32.54 36.45
N SER A 18 -14.30 31.90 36.52
CA SER A 18 -15.22 31.78 35.38
C SER A 18 -15.68 33.16 34.89
N GLU A 19 -15.98 34.08 35.80
CA GLU A 19 -16.35 35.46 35.45
C GLU A 19 -15.20 36.24 34.80
N LEU A 20 -13.97 36.08 35.31
CA LEU A 20 -12.76 36.66 34.71
C LEU A 20 -12.54 36.16 33.27
N VAL A 21 -12.69 34.86 33.03
CA VAL A 21 -12.57 34.25 31.70
C VAL A 21 -13.68 34.78 30.77
N LYS A 22 -14.92 34.90 31.26
CA LYS A 22 -16.03 35.48 30.48
C LYS A 22 -15.75 36.92 30.06
N SER A 23 -15.31 37.78 30.98
CA SER A 23 -14.93 39.17 30.67
C SER A 23 -13.78 39.25 29.67
N THR A 24 -12.82 38.34 29.77
CA THR A 24 -11.68 38.25 28.85
C THR A 24 -12.14 37.82 27.44
N ASN A 25 -13.07 36.87 27.35
CA ASN A 25 -13.67 36.46 26.07
C ASN A 25 -14.50 37.57 25.44
N LEU A 26 -15.23 38.36 26.23
CA LEU A 26 -15.92 39.55 25.73
C LEU A 26 -14.94 40.57 25.18
N TYR A 27 -13.81 40.81 25.88
CA TYR A 27 -12.73 41.68 25.41
C TYR A 27 -12.11 41.19 24.10
N LEU A 28 -11.86 39.88 23.97
CA LEU A 28 -11.34 39.27 22.73
C LEU A 28 -12.29 39.46 21.53
N ASN A 29 -13.60 39.36 21.77
CA ASN A 29 -14.61 39.49 20.72
C ASN A 29 -14.95 40.95 20.36
N ALA A 30 -14.64 41.92 21.23
CA ALA A 30 -15.01 43.32 21.05
C ALA A 30 -14.04 44.11 20.15
N SER A 31 -12.85 43.60 19.85
CA SER A 31 -11.82 44.32 19.08
C SER A 31 -10.97 43.37 18.25
N SER A 32 -10.41 43.84 17.13
CA SER A 32 -9.49 43.06 16.28
C SER A 32 -8.01 43.17 16.70
N SER A 33 -7.69 44.10 17.59
CA SER A 33 -6.34 44.31 18.15
C SER A 33 -6.41 44.28 19.67
N HIS A 34 -5.56 43.47 20.30
CA HIS A 34 -5.62 43.16 21.72
C HIS A 34 -4.27 43.42 22.37
N VAL A 35 -4.28 43.83 23.65
CA VAL A 35 -3.05 43.99 24.42
C VAL A 35 -2.58 42.61 24.89
N SER A 36 -1.60 42.02 24.20
CA SER A 36 -1.08 40.67 24.49
C SER A 36 -0.63 40.50 25.94
N TYR A 37 -0.06 41.54 26.55
CA TYR A 37 0.36 41.54 27.95
C TYR A 37 -0.81 41.34 28.93
N LEU A 38 -1.98 41.94 28.64
CA LEU A 38 -3.17 41.78 29.48
C LEU A 38 -3.67 40.34 29.44
N LEU A 39 -3.74 39.76 28.24
CA LEU A 39 -4.15 38.37 28.05
C LEU A 39 -3.17 37.40 28.72
N GLN A 40 -1.87 37.66 28.60
CA GLN A 40 -0.83 36.87 29.25
C GLN A 40 -0.92 36.96 30.78
N SER A 41 -1.18 38.15 31.32
CA SER A 41 -1.35 38.34 32.76
C SER A 41 -2.57 37.59 33.31
N VAL A 42 -3.69 37.63 32.58
CA VAL A 42 -4.91 36.88 32.96
C VAL A 42 -4.64 35.38 32.89
N ALA A 43 -4.01 34.90 31.81
CA ALA A 43 -3.73 33.48 31.62
C ALA A 43 -2.72 32.94 32.65
N SER A 44 -1.69 33.73 33.00
CA SER A 44 -0.75 33.41 34.08
C SER A 44 -1.46 33.32 35.42
N PHE A 45 -2.33 34.29 35.74
CA PHE A 45 -3.08 34.29 36.98
C PHE A 45 -4.01 33.07 37.11
N VAL A 46 -4.76 32.73 36.07
CA VAL A 46 -5.64 31.55 36.07
C VAL A 46 -4.83 30.26 36.26
N THR A 47 -3.68 30.15 35.57
CA THR A 47 -2.78 28.99 35.68
C THR A 47 -2.19 28.85 37.08
N GLU A 48 -1.83 29.97 37.72
CA GLU A 48 -1.34 29.98 39.11
C GLU A 48 -2.40 29.48 40.10
N ILE A 49 -3.66 29.92 39.95
CA ILE A 49 -4.73 29.43 40.82
C ILE A 49 -5.00 27.94 40.58
N PHE A 50 -4.98 27.47 39.34
CA PHE A 50 -5.08 26.03 39.04
C PHE A 50 -3.90 25.22 39.56
N ARG A 51 -2.71 25.82 39.66
CA ARG A 51 -1.56 25.20 40.32
C ARG A 51 -1.74 25.09 41.83
N VAL A 52 -2.32 26.11 42.47
CA VAL A 52 -2.71 26.06 43.90
C VAL A 52 -3.74 24.96 44.15
N PHE A 53 -4.68 24.76 43.23
CA PHE A 53 -5.66 23.66 43.29
C PHE A 53 -5.12 22.29 42.83
N GLY A 54 -3.86 22.22 42.40
CA GLY A 54 -3.24 20.97 41.94
C GLY A 54 -3.75 20.44 40.59
N LEU A 55 -4.46 21.26 39.82
CA LEU A 55 -5.00 20.92 38.50
C LEU A 55 -3.96 21.05 37.37
N CYS A 56 -2.93 21.89 37.57
CA CYS A 56 -1.81 22.06 36.64
C CYS A 56 -0.51 21.55 37.26
N ARG A 57 0.26 20.76 36.51
CA ARG A 57 1.61 20.28 36.90
C ARG A 57 2.75 21.02 36.20
N THR A 58 2.41 22.02 35.40
CA THR A 58 3.36 22.83 34.63
C THR A 58 4.27 23.65 35.55
N VAL A 59 5.55 23.79 35.17
CA VAL A 59 6.53 24.62 35.87
C VAL A 59 6.58 25.99 35.20
N ALA A 60 6.54 27.06 36.00
CA ALA A 60 6.60 28.44 35.50
C ALA A 60 7.84 28.66 34.61
N PRO A 61 7.74 29.39 33.47
CA PRO A 61 6.66 30.31 33.07
C PRO A 61 5.56 29.69 32.17
N ALA A 62 5.38 28.37 32.15
CA ALA A 62 4.37 27.73 31.32
C ALA A 62 2.93 28.12 31.73
N ILE A 63 2.09 28.46 30.74
CA ILE A 63 0.67 28.81 30.89
C ILE A 63 -0.17 27.60 30.47
N GLY A 64 -1.22 27.29 31.23
CA GLY A 64 -2.15 26.20 30.92
C GLY A 64 -1.84 24.87 31.60
N PHE A 65 -2.46 23.80 31.09
CA PHE A 65 -2.30 22.44 31.57
C PHE A 65 -1.09 21.77 30.93
N ASP A 66 -0.54 20.77 31.60
CA ASP A 66 0.50 19.92 31.01
C ASP A 66 -0.18 19.03 29.96
N ASN A 67 0.29 19.08 28.71
CA ASN A 67 -0.25 18.25 27.62
C ASN A 67 -0.05 16.73 27.92
N SER A 68 0.75 16.36 28.93
CA SER A 68 0.79 15.00 29.47
C SER A 68 -0.54 14.52 30.07
N THR A 69 -1.43 15.44 30.49
CA THR A 69 -2.71 15.08 31.12
C THR A 69 -3.82 14.72 30.11
N SER A 70 -3.61 14.95 28.81
CA SER A 70 -4.41 14.33 27.75
C SER A 70 -3.91 12.92 27.37
N SER A 71 -2.78 12.48 27.92
CA SER A 71 -2.53 11.04 28.03
C SER A 71 -3.44 10.51 29.13
N LEU A 72 -4.56 9.93 28.71
CA LEU A 72 -5.23 8.92 29.52
C LEU A 72 -4.13 8.01 30.07
N SER A 73 -4.07 7.89 31.41
CA SER A 73 -3.31 6.82 32.06
C SER A 73 -3.74 5.47 31.48
N LEU A 74 -3.04 5.04 30.44
CA LEU A 74 -2.86 3.64 30.10
C LEU A 74 -1.43 3.36 30.49
N ASN A 75 -1.29 2.62 31.59
CA ASN A 75 -0.04 2.11 32.10
C ASN A 75 0.81 1.55 30.96
N ASN A 76 1.90 2.23 30.63
CA ASN A 76 3.03 1.59 29.99
C ASN A 76 4.31 2.22 30.53
N GLU A 77 4.78 1.67 31.64
CA GLU A 77 6.14 1.92 32.12
C GLU A 77 7.11 1.10 31.27
N SER A 78 7.36 1.58 30.05
CA SER A 78 8.56 1.25 29.28
C SER A 78 8.49 2.00 27.95
N SER A 79 9.63 2.57 27.58
CA SER A 79 10.00 3.11 26.26
C SER A 79 10.00 4.63 26.22
N GLU A 80 11.22 5.15 26.16
CA GLU A 80 11.59 6.48 25.76
C GLU A 80 11.06 6.74 24.34
N ASP A 81 10.49 7.93 24.12
CA ASP A 81 10.47 8.63 22.83
C ASP A 81 9.86 7.87 21.62
N ASP A 82 8.57 7.56 21.64
CA ASP A 82 7.84 7.17 20.40
C ASP A 82 6.31 7.35 20.48
N GLY A 83 5.87 8.45 21.10
CA GLY A 83 4.46 8.85 21.08
C GLY A 83 4.14 9.66 19.82
N VAL A 84 3.02 9.36 19.16
CA VAL A 84 2.42 10.23 18.13
C VAL A 84 2.25 11.63 18.73
N GLY A 85 3.18 12.53 18.39
CA GLY A 85 3.17 13.91 18.86
C GLY A 85 1.95 14.68 18.34
N GLU A 86 1.83 15.95 18.74
CA GLU A 86 0.76 16.85 18.26
C GLU A 86 0.64 16.88 16.74
N GLU A 87 1.76 16.71 16.03
CA GLU A 87 1.83 16.62 14.56
C GLU A 87 1.09 15.39 14.01
N GLY A 88 1.24 14.23 14.64
CA GLY A 88 0.53 13.02 14.20
C GLY A 88 -0.96 13.03 14.56
N LEU A 89 -1.34 13.69 15.67
CA LEU A 89 -2.74 13.95 15.98
C LEU A 89 -3.38 14.94 15.00
N ALA A 90 -2.65 15.99 14.61
CA ALA A 90 -3.09 16.92 13.58
C ALA A 90 -3.29 16.20 12.23
N ALA A 91 -2.34 15.36 11.82
CA ALA A 91 -2.45 14.55 10.60
C ALA A 91 -3.64 13.58 10.64
N LEU A 92 -3.91 12.97 11.80
CA LEU A 92 -5.10 12.12 12.00
C LEU A 92 -6.41 12.92 11.90
N LEU A 93 -6.47 14.11 12.50
CA LEU A 93 -7.65 14.97 12.42
C LEU A 93 -7.90 15.44 10.98
N ASP A 94 -6.86 15.82 10.24
CA ASP A 94 -6.96 16.19 8.83
C ASP A 94 -7.45 15.01 7.98
N ALA A 95 -6.89 13.81 8.21
CA ALA A 95 -7.35 12.58 7.56
C ALA A 95 -8.84 12.30 7.85
N LEU A 96 -9.29 12.48 9.10
CA LEU A 96 -10.68 12.28 9.49
C LEU A 96 -11.63 13.32 8.85
N VAL A 97 -11.20 14.58 8.77
CA VAL A 97 -11.95 15.67 8.12
C VAL A 97 -12.10 15.40 6.61
N ASN A 98 -11.04 14.93 5.96
CA ASN A 98 -11.06 14.52 4.55
C ASN A 98 -11.98 13.32 4.32
N PHE A 99 -11.85 12.26 5.12
CA PHE A 99 -12.73 11.09 5.07
C PHE A 99 -14.21 11.50 5.21
N ARG A 100 -14.54 12.33 6.20
CA ARG A 100 -15.91 12.83 6.40
C ARG A 100 -16.42 13.60 5.19
N SER A 101 -15.56 14.40 4.57
CA SER A 101 -15.90 15.20 3.38
C SER A 101 -16.16 14.30 2.17
N ASN A 102 -15.35 13.26 1.97
CA ASN A 102 -15.52 12.27 0.90
C ASN A 102 -16.80 11.45 1.06
N VAL A 103 -17.12 11.00 2.28
CA VAL A 103 -18.38 10.30 2.57
C VAL A 103 -19.59 11.22 2.33
N ARG A 104 -19.51 12.50 2.70
CA ARG A 104 -20.57 13.48 2.40
C ARG A 104 -20.70 13.71 0.90
N ALA A 105 -19.59 13.85 0.17
CA ALA A 105 -19.61 13.98 -1.28
C ALA A 105 -20.21 12.74 -1.97
N ALA A 106 -19.92 11.53 -1.49
CA ALA A 106 -20.52 10.28 -1.99
C ALA A 106 -22.04 10.24 -1.77
N LYS A 107 -22.51 10.84 -0.68
CA LYS A 107 -23.94 11.00 -0.39
C LYS A 107 -24.61 12.03 -1.29
N ASP A 108 -23.95 13.16 -1.52
CA ASP A 108 -24.44 14.34 -2.25
C ASP A 108 -24.21 14.27 -3.76
N ALA A 109 -23.43 13.28 -4.24
CA ALA A 109 -23.27 12.91 -5.65
C ALA A 109 -24.59 12.36 -6.21
N ASN A 110 -25.57 13.25 -6.32
CA ASN A 110 -26.90 13.04 -6.83
C ASN A 110 -26.85 13.03 -8.37
N LYS A 111 -26.04 12.12 -8.95
CA LYS A 111 -26.12 11.83 -10.38
C LYS A 111 -27.37 11.01 -10.58
N GLU A 112 -28.23 11.48 -11.47
CA GLU A 112 -29.57 11.00 -11.86
C GLU A 112 -29.66 9.50 -12.25
N ASN A 113 -28.57 8.73 -12.15
CA ASN A 113 -28.46 7.31 -12.53
C ASN A 113 -27.66 6.44 -11.54
N THR A 114 -27.39 6.90 -10.31
CA THR A 114 -26.61 6.12 -9.32
C THR A 114 -27.56 5.42 -8.35
N SER A 115 -27.56 4.09 -8.34
CA SER A 115 -28.41 3.31 -7.42
C SER A 115 -27.93 3.45 -5.97
N ASP A 116 -28.80 3.18 -5.00
CA ASP A 116 -28.41 3.15 -3.57
C ASP A 116 -27.28 2.16 -3.29
N LYS A 117 -27.20 1.09 -4.09
CA LYS A 117 -26.11 0.10 -4.02
C LYS A 117 -24.78 0.68 -4.45
N ASP A 118 -24.76 1.51 -5.49
CA ASP A 118 -23.54 2.16 -5.97
C ASP A 118 -23.04 3.20 -4.96
N ARG A 119 -23.96 3.93 -4.31
CA ARG A 119 -23.61 4.87 -3.23
C ARG A 119 -23.01 4.14 -2.03
N MET A 120 -23.62 3.02 -1.63
CA MET A 120 -23.08 2.17 -0.57
C MET A 120 -21.69 1.65 -0.93
N ASN A 121 -21.48 1.21 -2.17
CA ASN A 121 -20.17 0.76 -2.63
C ASN A 121 -19.12 1.87 -2.61
N ILE A 122 -19.48 3.11 -2.96
CA ILE A 122 -18.55 4.25 -2.88
C ILE A 122 -18.17 4.50 -1.41
N VAL A 123 -19.14 4.53 -0.49
CA VAL A 123 -18.86 4.72 0.94
C VAL A 123 -17.99 3.59 1.48
N LEU A 124 -18.30 2.34 1.15
CA LEU A 124 -17.50 1.17 1.55
C LEU A 124 -16.07 1.26 1.01
N SER A 125 -15.91 1.65 -0.26
CA SER A 125 -14.58 1.83 -0.85
C SER A 125 -13.78 2.93 -0.15
N GLU A 126 -14.46 3.97 0.35
CA GLU A 126 -13.80 5.05 1.09
C GLU A 126 -13.42 4.62 2.51
N CYS A 127 -14.24 3.77 3.15
CA CYS A 127 -13.89 3.11 4.40
C CYS A 127 -12.65 2.23 4.23
N ASP A 128 -12.60 1.42 3.16
CA ASP A 128 -11.47 0.53 2.89
C ASP A 128 -10.17 1.33 2.67
N LYS A 129 -10.20 2.41 1.87
CA LYS A 129 -9.04 3.30 1.70
C LYS A 129 -8.59 3.94 3.02
N PHE A 130 -9.53 4.44 3.81
CA PHE A 130 -9.20 5.05 5.10
C PHE A 130 -8.57 4.02 6.05
N ARG A 131 -9.09 2.79 6.04
CA ARG A 131 -8.62 1.69 6.89
C ARG A 131 -7.26 1.12 6.48
N ASP A 132 -7.07 0.88 5.18
CA ASP A 132 -5.96 0.08 4.66
C ASP A 132 -4.81 0.94 4.09
N ASP A 133 -5.09 2.19 3.68
CA ASP A 133 -4.10 3.09 3.09
C ASP A 133 -3.69 4.21 4.06
N ILE A 134 -4.68 4.98 4.56
CA ILE A 134 -4.45 6.23 5.29
C ILE A 134 -4.03 6.01 6.74
N LEU A 135 -4.79 5.22 7.50
CA LEU A 135 -4.47 4.98 8.92
C LEU A 135 -3.11 4.29 9.13
N PRO A 136 -2.69 3.31 8.31
CA PRO A 136 -1.35 2.74 8.36
C PRO A 136 -0.21 3.75 8.20
N GLU A 137 -0.37 4.76 7.34
CA GLU A 137 0.63 5.82 7.15
C GLU A 137 0.78 6.70 8.38
N LEU A 138 -0.26 6.76 9.21
CA LEU A 138 -0.28 7.44 10.50
C LEU A 138 0.10 6.51 11.67
N GLY A 139 0.52 5.27 11.38
CA GLY A 139 0.89 4.28 12.40
C GLY A 139 -0.30 3.69 13.14
N ILE A 140 -1.50 3.70 12.56
CA ILE A 140 -2.72 3.19 13.17
C ILE A 140 -3.25 2.01 12.36
N ARG A 141 -3.42 0.85 13.01
CA ARG A 141 -4.02 -0.33 12.38
C ARG A 141 -5.34 -0.69 13.03
N LEU A 142 -6.38 -0.90 12.22
CA LEU A 142 -7.67 -1.42 12.65
C LEU A 142 -7.72 -2.95 12.52
N GLU A 143 -8.12 -3.63 13.59
CA GLU A 143 -8.37 -5.06 13.64
C GLU A 143 -9.84 -5.31 13.98
N ASP A 144 -10.58 -5.89 13.02
CA ASP A 144 -11.97 -6.27 13.24
C ASP A 144 -12.03 -7.61 13.99
N LYS A 145 -12.51 -7.58 15.23
CA LYS A 145 -12.80 -8.77 16.04
C LYS A 145 -14.29 -9.06 16.04
N PRO A 146 -14.72 -10.30 16.36
CA PRO A 146 -16.13 -10.64 16.49
C PRO A 146 -16.90 -9.76 17.51
N ASP A 147 -16.21 -9.25 18.55
CA ASP A 147 -16.80 -8.38 19.57
C ASP A 147 -16.69 -6.87 19.25
N GLY A 148 -16.14 -6.52 18.09
CA GLY A 148 -15.97 -5.13 17.64
C GLY A 148 -14.59 -4.84 17.07
N SER A 149 -14.42 -3.65 16.50
CA SER A 149 -13.15 -3.20 15.93
C SER A 149 -12.24 -2.62 17.02
N ILE A 150 -10.98 -3.03 17.04
CA ILE A 150 -9.94 -2.53 17.94
C ILE A 150 -8.85 -1.86 17.09
N TRP A 151 -8.26 -0.78 17.58
CA TRP A 151 -7.12 -0.15 16.94
C TRP A 151 -5.82 -0.46 17.70
N LYS A 152 -4.69 -0.44 16.98
CA LYS A 152 -3.34 -0.56 17.54
C LYS A 152 -2.44 0.51 16.93
N LEU A 153 -1.54 1.04 17.75
CA LEU A 153 -0.42 1.84 17.28
C LEU A 153 0.66 0.89 16.74
N CYS A 154 1.23 1.19 15.59
CA CYS A 154 2.31 0.45 14.95
C CYS A 154 3.28 1.46 14.32
N ASP A 155 4.53 1.06 14.13
CA ASP A 155 5.52 1.93 13.47
C ASP A 155 5.14 2.14 11.98
N PRO A 156 4.91 3.39 11.53
CA PRO A 156 4.60 3.69 10.13
C PRO A 156 5.63 3.15 9.12
N GLU A 157 6.90 3.07 9.50
CA GLU A 157 7.96 2.54 8.63
C GLU A 157 7.82 1.03 8.41
N GLU A 158 7.45 0.27 9.45
CA GLU A 158 7.20 -1.17 9.34
C GLU A 158 5.98 -1.46 8.44
N LEU A 159 4.91 -0.68 8.58
CA LEU A 159 3.71 -0.85 7.75
C LEU A 159 3.97 -0.51 6.28
N ARG A 160 4.80 0.50 6.02
CA ARG A 160 5.20 0.87 4.65
C ARG A 160 6.05 -0.22 3.99
N GLN A 161 7.00 -0.79 4.74
CA GLN A 161 7.83 -1.91 4.26
C GLN A 161 7.00 -3.17 3.99
N GLU A 162 6.04 -3.51 4.86
CA GLU A 162 5.15 -4.66 4.62
C GLU A 162 4.30 -4.47 3.36
N ARG A 163 3.75 -3.27 3.15
CA ARG A 163 2.97 -2.93 1.95
C ARG A 163 3.81 -3.07 0.68
N GLU A 164 5.02 -2.50 0.68
CA GLU A 164 5.92 -2.55 -0.46
C GLU A 164 6.38 -3.99 -0.77
N LEU A 165 6.72 -4.78 0.24
CA LEU A 165 7.07 -6.19 0.05
C LEU A 165 5.91 -6.99 -0.55
N LYS A 166 4.68 -6.76 -0.09
CA LYS A 166 3.48 -7.42 -0.62
C LYS A 166 3.21 -7.03 -2.06
N GLU A 167 3.39 -5.76 -2.41
CA GLU A 167 3.24 -5.27 -3.78
C GLU A 167 4.32 -5.84 -4.72
N GLN A 168 5.58 -5.86 -4.28
CA GLN A 168 6.67 -6.47 -5.03
C GLN A 168 6.44 -7.98 -5.26
N GLU A 169 5.96 -8.71 -4.25
CA GLU A 169 5.64 -10.12 -4.41
C GLU A 169 4.47 -10.34 -5.38
N ALA A 170 3.42 -9.51 -5.30
CA ALA A 170 2.29 -9.55 -6.22
C ALA A 170 2.73 -9.26 -7.67
N ALA A 171 3.58 -8.25 -7.87
CA ALA A 171 4.16 -7.90 -9.17
C ALA A 171 5.02 -9.03 -9.73
N ARG A 172 5.87 -9.66 -8.90
CA ARG A 172 6.69 -10.80 -9.31
C ARG A 172 5.84 -11.99 -9.73
N LYS A 173 4.79 -12.32 -8.97
CA LYS A 173 3.85 -13.40 -9.30
C LYS A 173 3.10 -13.12 -10.60
N LEU A 174 2.70 -11.86 -10.85
CA LEU A 174 2.04 -11.48 -12.09
C LEU A 174 2.99 -11.63 -13.29
N ALA A 175 4.21 -11.11 -13.17
CA ALA A 175 5.24 -11.20 -14.22
C ALA A 175 5.62 -12.66 -14.53
N GLU A 176 5.78 -13.50 -13.51
CA GLU A 176 6.05 -14.94 -13.70
C GLU A 176 4.90 -15.65 -14.40
N LYS A 177 3.65 -15.36 -14.01
CA LYS A 177 2.46 -15.92 -14.65
C LYS A 177 2.33 -15.48 -16.11
N GLU A 178 2.65 -14.23 -16.43
CA GLU A 178 2.67 -13.73 -17.81
C GLU A 178 3.80 -14.36 -18.63
N ALA A 179 5.01 -14.45 -18.08
CA ALA A 179 6.13 -15.13 -18.73
C ALA A 179 5.83 -16.62 -18.98
N MET A 180 5.19 -17.31 -18.04
CA MET A 180 4.79 -18.71 -18.21
C MET A 180 3.74 -18.87 -19.29
N LYS A 181 2.74 -17.97 -19.36
CA LYS A 181 1.72 -17.97 -20.43
C LYS A 181 2.35 -17.73 -21.80
N GLU A 182 3.27 -16.78 -21.92
CA GLU A 182 3.95 -16.49 -23.19
C GLU A 182 4.84 -17.67 -23.61
N GLN A 183 5.60 -18.27 -22.69
CA GLN A 183 6.36 -19.49 -22.98
C GLN A 183 5.47 -20.66 -23.41
N ALA A 184 4.30 -20.83 -22.79
CA ALA A 184 3.34 -21.85 -23.17
C ALA A 184 2.79 -21.61 -24.58
N ARG A 185 2.42 -20.37 -24.89
CA ARG A 185 1.95 -19.94 -26.23
C ARG A 185 3.02 -20.16 -27.30
N LEU A 186 4.28 -19.81 -27.03
CA LEU A 186 5.39 -20.05 -27.96
C LEU A 186 5.64 -21.54 -28.20
N LYS A 187 5.58 -22.37 -27.14
CA LYS A 187 5.69 -23.83 -27.25
C LYS A 187 4.52 -24.42 -28.05
N GLU A 188 3.32 -23.91 -27.86
CA GLU A 188 2.14 -24.32 -28.62
C GLU A 188 2.29 -23.99 -30.10
N LEU A 189 2.70 -22.76 -30.43
CA LEU A 189 3.00 -22.35 -31.81
C LEU A 189 4.07 -23.25 -32.45
N MET A 190 5.13 -23.60 -31.72
CA MET A 190 6.13 -24.56 -32.19
C MET A 190 5.55 -25.97 -32.42
N ASN A 191 4.68 -26.45 -31.54
CA ASN A 191 4.06 -27.77 -31.68
C ASN A 191 3.05 -27.83 -32.84
N ARG A 192 2.49 -26.67 -33.21
CA ARG A 192 1.55 -26.48 -34.31
C ARG A 192 2.20 -26.41 -35.68
N MET A 193 3.50 -26.18 -35.71
CA MET A 193 4.26 -26.01 -36.94
C MET A 193 4.38 -27.35 -37.69
N PRO A 194 4.10 -27.37 -39.01
CA PRO A 194 4.34 -28.53 -39.86
C PRO A 194 5.76 -29.07 -39.67
N PRO A 195 5.98 -30.40 -39.69
CA PRO A 195 7.29 -30.99 -39.40
C PRO A 195 8.44 -30.44 -40.26
N MET A 196 8.14 -30.06 -41.50
CA MET A 196 9.10 -29.52 -42.45
C MET A 196 9.54 -28.09 -42.10
N GLU A 197 8.59 -27.22 -41.73
CA GLU A 197 8.88 -25.86 -41.26
C GLU A 197 9.60 -25.90 -39.90
N PHE A 198 9.18 -26.81 -39.01
CA PHE A 198 9.79 -27.00 -37.71
C PHE A 198 11.26 -27.42 -37.82
N MET A 199 11.57 -28.33 -38.75
CA MET A 199 12.95 -28.76 -39.00
C MET A 199 13.82 -27.64 -39.57
N LYS A 200 13.23 -26.77 -40.39
CA LYS A 200 13.89 -25.56 -40.91
C LYS A 200 14.13 -24.52 -39.81
N GLN A 201 13.21 -24.40 -38.85
CA GLN A 201 13.29 -23.44 -37.73
C GLN A 201 14.27 -23.88 -36.62
N ILE A 202 14.35 -25.19 -36.31
CA ILE A 202 15.24 -25.78 -35.29
C ILE A 202 16.72 -25.82 -35.71
N THR A 203 17.04 -25.39 -36.94
CA THR A 203 18.43 -25.22 -37.37
C THR A 203 19.24 -24.25 -36.51
N LEU A 204 18.69 -23.60 -35.47
CA LEU A 204 19.33 -22.59 -34.64
C LEU A 204 19.63 -23.01 -33.19
N ASP A 205 19.33 -24.25 -32.76
CA ASP A 205 19.30 -24.61 -31.33
C ASP A 205 20.31 -25.70 -30.93
N ASP A 206 21.60 -25.45 -31.09
CA ASP A 206 22.56 -25.97 -30.10
C ASP A 206 23.01 -24.78 -29.24
N LYS A 207 22.50 -24.73 -28.00
CA LYS A 207 23.09 -23.91 -26.95
C LYS A 207 24.43 -24.54 -26.58
N ASP A 208 25.52 -23.77 -26.70
CA ASP A 208 26.78 -24.14 -26.04
C ASP A 208 26.53 -24.27 -24.52
N ASN A 209 27.39 -25.03 -23.82
CA ASN A 209 27.33 -25.33 -22.37
C ASN A 209 27.34 -24.07 -21.47
N ASP A 210 27.45 -22.88 -22.06
CA ASP A 210 27.53 -21.55 -21.43
C ASP A 210 26.41 -20.58 -21.91
N GLY A 211 25.38 -21.08 -22.61
CA GLY A 211 24.11 -20.36 -22.82
C GLY A 211 24.12 -19.11 -23.74
N SER A 212 25.27 -18.73 -24.31
CA SER A 212 25.44 -17.39 -24.92
C SER A 212 25.27 -17.29 -26.45
N SER A 213 25.30 -18.38 -27.24
CA SER A 213 25.20 -18.25 -28.71
C SER A 213 24.43 -19.37 -29.40
N LYS A 214 23.47 -19.00 -30.25
CA LYS A 214 22.72 -19.89 -31.15
C LYS A 214 23.58 -20.20 -32.38
N LYS A 215 24.26 -21.35 -32.41
CA LYS A 215 24.93 -21.82 -33.63
C LYS A 215 23.95 -22.51 -34.55
N LYS A 216 24.08 -22.26 -35.86
CA LYS A 216 23.33 -22.98 -36.88
C LYS A 216 23.78 -24.45 -36.86
N LYS A 217 22.85 -25.38 -36.65
CA LYS A 217 23.11 -26.84 -36.55
C LYS A 217 23.20 -27.50 -37.92
N TYR A 218 22.35 -27.07 -38.84
CA TYR A 218 22.30 -27.58 -40.22
C TYR A 218 22.45 -26.42 -41.21
N ASP A 219 22.97 -26.74 -42.39
CA ASP A 219 23.05 -25.78 -43.48
C ASP A 219 21.64 -25.39 -43.93
N SER A 220 21.38 -24.08 -44.09
CA SER A 220 20.02 -23.55 -44.31
C SER A 220 19.41 -23.89 -45.67
N GLU A 221 20.23 -24.40 -46.60
CA GLU A 221 19.87 -24.67 -47.99
C GLU A 221 19.98 -26.16 -48.37
N SER A 222 20.59 -26.98 -47.52
CA SER A 222 20.80 -28.41 -47.76
C SER A 222 19.76 -29.26 -47.04
N PHE A 223 18.53 -29.27 -47.57
CA PHE A 223 17.43 -30.13 -47.14
C PHE A 223 16.99 -31.04 -48.27
N ASP A 224 16.65 -32.29 -47.93
CA ASP A 224 16.08 -33.23 -48.88
C ASP A 224 14.66 -32.77 -49.29
N GLU A 225 14.46 -32.54 -50.58
CA GLU A 225 13.23 -31.96 -51.17
C GLU A 225 11.98 -32.83 -50.95
N SER A 226 12.16 -34.12 -50.69
CA SER A 226 11.07 -35.09 -50.51
C SER A 226 10.74 -35.38 -49.04
N THR A 227 11.72 -35.25 -48.15
CA THR A 227 11.59 -35.64 -46.73
C THR A 227 11.74 -34.48 -45.76
N GLY A 228 12.23 -33.31 -46.20
CA GLY A 228 12.47 -32.14 -45.35
C GLY A 228 13.56 -32.35 -44.30
N LEU A 229 14.40 -33.37 -44.47
CA LEU A 229 15.48 -33.71 -43.54
C LEU A 229 16.77 -32.98 -43.94
N PRO A 230 17.53 -32.43 -42.97
CA PRO A 230 18.81 -31.80 -43.27
C PRO A 230 19.82 -32.83 -43.79
N THR A 231 20.51 -32.49 -44.89
CA THR A 231 21.52 -33.34 -45.54
C THR A 231 22.96 -32.92 -45.21
N LYS A 232 23.17 -31.64 -44.86
CA LYS A 232 24.47 -31.10 -44.42
C LYS A 232 24.38 -30.36 -43.08
N LEU A 233 25.47 -30.44 -42.32
CA LEU A 233 25.71 -29.62 -41.14
C LEU A 233 26.08 -28.19 -41.55
N SER A 234 25.98 -27.22 -40.64
CA SER A 234 26.30 -25.81 -40.94
C SER A 234 27.77 -25.55 -41.34
N ASN A 235 28.66 -26.52 -41.18
CA ASN A 235 30.06 -26.50 -41.63
C ASN A 235 30.24 -27.04 -43.06
N GLY A 236 29.16 -27.44 -43.74
CA GLY A 236 29.19 -28.02 -45.08
C GLY A 236 29.47 -29.53 -45.14
N GLU A 237 29.68 -30.19 -44.00
CA GLU A 237 29.91 -31.64 -43.93
C GLU A 237 28.59 -32.44 -44.01
N GLU A 238 28.64 -33.60 -44.66
CA GLU A 238 27.49 -34.50 -44.74
C GLU A 238 27.18 -35.13 -43.38
N LEU A 239 25.90 -35.22 -43.01
CA LEU A 239 25.52 -35.82 -41.72
C LEU A 239 25.99 -37.28 -41.61
N ASN A 240 26.68 -37.60 -40.51
CA ASN A 240 27.04 -38.98 -40.17
C ASN A 240 25.79 -39.81 -39.79
N LYS A 241 25.88 -41.15 -39.86
CA LYS A 241 24.78 -42.10 -39.56
C LYS A 241 24.07 -41.82 -38.23
N ASN A 242 24.82 -41.41 -37.20
CA ASN A 242 24.24 -41.07 -35.89
C ASN A 242 23.49 -39.73 -35.89
N GLN A 243 23.95 -38.73 -36.66
CA GLN A 243 23.29 -37.43 -36.78
C GLN A 243 22.02 -37.53 -37.63
N LYS A 244 22.05 -38.31 -38.73
CA LYS A 244 20.84 -38.63 -39.52
C LYS A 244 19.76 -39.31 -38.68
N LYS A 245 20.14 -40.27 -37.82
CA LYS A 245 19.20 -40.93 -36.89
C LYS A 245 18.61 -39.96 -35.85
N LYS A 246 19.39 -39.00 -35.35
CA LYS A 246 18.88 -37.96 -34.42
C LYS A 246 17.90 -37.01 -35.11
N ALA A 247 18.25 -36.48 -36.28
CA ALA A 247 17.38 -35.63 -37.09
C ALA A 247 16.05 -36.34 -37.44
N MET A 248 16.12 -37.63 -37.80
CA MET A 248 14.93 -38.42 -38.10
C MET A 248 14.06 -38.68 -36.86
N LYS A 249 14.67 -38.86 -35.69
CA LYS A 249 13.94 -38.99 -34.42
C LYS A 249 13.20 -37.70 -34.07
N GLU A 250 13.85 -36.54 -34.21
CA GLU A 250 13.25 -35.21 -33.99
C GLU A 250 12.09 -34.94 -34.95
N TYR A 251 12.29 -35.21 -36.25
CA TYR A 251 11.25 -35.11 -37.27
C TYR A 251 10.04 -36.01 -36.95
N SER A 252 10.28 -37.28 -36.58
CA SER A 252 9.21 -38.22 -36.21
C SER A 252 8.44 -37.78 -34.95
N GLY A 253 9.14 -37.14 -34.00
CA GLY A 253 8.56 -36.61 -32.77
C GLY A 253 7.65 -35.42 -33.05
N GLN A 254 8.09 -34.49 -33.90
CA GLN A 254 7.28 -33.36 -34.33
C GLN A 254 6.08 -33.80 -35.16
N LYS A 255 6.26 -34.78 -36.07
CA LYS A 255 5.16 -35.34 -36.87
C LYS A 255 4.01 -35.84 -36.00
N LYS A 256 4.31 -36.56 -34.91
CA LYS A 256 3.29 -37.01 -33.95
C LYS A 256 2.57 -35.85 -33.23
N LYS A 257 3.27 -34.76 -32.93
CA LYS A 257 2.66 -33.57 -32.30
C LYS A 257 1.75 -32.82 -33.27
N TYR A 258 2.21 -32.63 -34.50
CA TYR A 258 1.43 -32.00 -35.56
C TYR A 258 0.21 -32.83 -35.95
N GLU A 259 0.32 -34.16 -36.05
CA GLU A 259 -0.83 -35.05 -36.27
C GLU A 259 -1.86 -34.98 -35.13
N LYS A 260 -1.41 -34.86 -33.88
CA LYS A 260 -2.32 -34.63 -32.74
C LYS A 260 -3.02 -33.27 -32.83
N TYR A 261 -2.31 -32.23 -33.27
CA TYR A 261 -2.90 -30.91 -33.51
C TYR A 261 -3.95 -30.95 -34.62
N LEU A 262 -3.66 -31.58 -35.75
CA LEU A 262 -4.63 -31.75 -36.84
C LEU A 262 -5.90 -32.48 -36.37
N LYS A 263 -5.74 -33.56 -35.60
CA LYS A 263 -6.89 -34.28 -35.00
C LYS A 263 -7.68 -33.42 -33.99
N SER A 264 -7.06 -32.44 -33.35
CA SER A 264 -7.76 -31.51 -32.44
C SER A 264 -8.52 -30.40 -33.16
N LEU A 265 -8.28 -30.19 -34.45
CA LEU A 265 -9.04 -29.25 -35.29
C LEU A 265 -10.24 -29.92 -35.98
N GLU A 266 -10.25 -31.25 -36.10
CA GLU A 266 -11.33 -32.02 -36.72
C GLU A 266 -12.48 -32.39 -35.76
N ASN A 267 -12.30 -32.17 -34.45
CA ASN A 267 -13.33 -32.31 -33.41
C ASN A 267 -13.85 -30.94 -32.98
#